data_AF-K2ESE2-F1
#
_entry.id   AF-K2ESE2-F1
#
_cell.length_a   1.000
_cell.length_b   1.000
_cell.length_c   1.000
_cell.angle_alpha   90.00
_cell.angle_beta   90.00
_cell.angle_gamma   90.00
#
_symmetry.space_group_name_H-M   'P 1'
#
loop_
_entity.id
_entity.type
_entity.pdbx_description
1 polymer ?
#
loop_
_entity_poly.entity_id
_entity_poly.type
_entity_poly.pdbx_seq_one_letter_code
_entity_poly.pdbx_strand_id
1 'polypeptide(L)'
;MKFPNKLIVTLKSTISRVPLSNNAIYILVRARKKNDYNVGLRITNDLGQASFSADEMKDEIEWTRRSFIMDYSSSYEECASEFYVVLFSNEGVQKCKSALKLYLDFDGRVLKDFELIQLAHNSNLAEQKWKFNAEKLTLEDGIAHVECLVDGA
;
A
#
# COMPACT_ATOMS: atom_id res chain seq x y z
N MET A 1 1.36 -12.29 -10.59
CA MET A 1 1.31 -12.47 -9.12
C MET A 1 0.10 -13.32 -8.69
N LYS A 2 0.28 -14.19 -7.69
CA LYS A 2 -0.82 -14.91 -7.01
C LYS A 2 -1.19 -14.23 -5.68
N PHE A 3 -1.77 -13.05 -5.74
CA PHE A 3 -2.21 -12.32 -4.54
C PHE A 3 -3.47 -12.97 -3.95
N PRO A 4 -3.68 -12.94 -2.62
CA PRO A 4 -4.97 -13.32 -2.04
C PRO A 4 -6.11 -12.46 -2.59
N ASN A 5 -7.34 -12.98 -2.58
CA ASN A 5 -8.52 -12.20 -3.01
C ASN A 5 -8.63 -10.90 -2.21
N LYS A 6 -8.30 -10.99 -0.91
CA LYS A 6 -8.22 -9.86 -0.01
C LYS A 6 -7.05 -10.02 0.95
N LEU A 7 -6.28 -8.96 1.16
CA LEU A 7 -5.26 -8.84 2.19
C LEU A 7 -5.75 -7.84 3.24
N ILE A 8 -5.75 -8.25 4.51
CA ILE A 8 -5.98 -7.37 5.65
C ILE A 8 -4.66 -7.20 6.38
N VAL A 9 -4.16 -5.97 6.38
CA VAL A 9 -2.96 -5.57 7.09
C VAL A 9 -3.36 -4.96 8.42
N THR A 10 -2.76 -5.40 9.52
CA THR A 10 -2.93 -4.78 10.84
C THR A 10 -1.61 -4.18 11.30
N LEU A 11 -1.60 -2.88 11.61
CA LEU A 11 -0.46 -2.21 12.25
C LEU A 11 -0.62 -2.22 13.77
N LYS A 12 0.43 -2.59 14.49
CA LYS A 12 0.48 -2.57 15.96
C LYS A 12 1.80 -1.99 16.45
N SER A 13 1.77 -1.24 17.55
CA SER A 13 3.02 -0.84 18.23
C SER A 13 3.76 -2.09 18.71
N THR A 14 5.07 -2.15 18.49
CA THR A 14 5.93 -3.21 19.02
C THR A 14 5.90 -3.25 20.56
N ILE A 15 5.79 -2.09 21.20
CA ILE A 15 5.87 -1.92 22.66
C ILE A 15 4.54 -2.25 23.32
N SER A 16 3.49 -1.50 22.97
CA SER A 16 2.19 -1.61 23.64
C SER A 16 1.31 -2.73 23.08
N ARG A 17 1.62 -3.23 21.88
CA ARG A 17 0.79 -4.16 21.10
C ARG A 17 -0.59 -3.63 20.74
N VAL A 18 -0.83 -2.34 20.99
CA VAL A 18 -2.07 -1.65 20.63
C VAL A 18 -2.10 -1.37 19.13
N PRO A 19 -3.26 -1.51 18.47
CA PRO A 19 -3.40 -1.16 17.06
C PRO A 19 -3.18 0.33 16.78
N LEU A 20 -2.58 0.62 15.63
CA LEU A 20 -2.24 1.98 15.21
C LEU A 20 -3.21 2.48 14.14
N SER A 21 -4.16 3.32 14.52
CA SER A 21 -5.15 3.93 13.63
C SER A 21 -4.61 5.15 12.89
N ASN A 22 -5.29 5.53 11.81
CA ASN A 22 -5.00 6.72 10.99
C ASN A 22 -3.58 6.78 10.39
N ASN A 23 -2.93 5.64 10.18
CA ASN A 23 -1.60 5.59 9.56
C ASN A 23 -1.72 5.21 8.08
N ALA A 24 -0.97 5.92 7.23
CA ALA A 24 -0.96 5.68 5.79
C ALA A 24 -0.03 4.52 5.44
N ILE A 25 -0.56 3.57 4.69
CA ILE A 25 0.20 2.45 4.15
C ILE A 25 -0.09 2.24 2.67
N TYR A 26 0.81 1.56 1.97
CA TYR A 26 0.60 1.08 0.61
C TYR A 26 1.30 -0.26 0.42
N ILE A 27 0.99 -0.95 -0.68
CA ILE A 27 1.68 -2.16 -1.10
C ILE A 27 2.69 -1.83 -2.19
N LEU A 28 3.96 -2.15 -1.97
CA LEU A 28 4.98 -2.17 -3.02
C LEU A 28 4.99 -3.56 -3.67
N VAL A 29 4.51 -3.64 -4.91
CA VAL A 29 4.53 -4.87 -5.71
C VAL A 29 5.79 -4.95 -6.54
N ARG A 30 6.52 -6.05 -6.40
CA ARG A 30 7.76 -6.27 -7.16
C ARG A 30 7.47 -6.59 -8.62
N ALA A 31 7.84 -5.69 -9.51
CA ALA A 31 7.76 -5.93 -10.94
C ALA A 31 8.93 -6.83 -11.39
N ARG A 32 8.72 -7.65 -12.42
CA ARG A 32 9.80 -8.41 -13.05
C ARG A 32 10.53 -7.60 -14.13
N LYS A 33 9.96 -6.48 -14.56
CA LYS A 33 10.48 -5.61 -15.61
C LYS A 33 10.41 -4.15 -15.15
N LYS A 34 11.53 -3.43 -15.28
CA LYS A 34 11.70 -2.01 -14.92
C LYS A 34 11.39 -1.71 -13.45
N ASN A 35 10.37 -0.90 -13.20
CA ASN A 35 10.07 -0.29 -11.91
C ASN A 35 8.94 -1.02 -11.17
N ASP A 36 9.05 -1.06 -9.84
CA ASP A 36 8.05 -1.62 -8.95
C ASP A 36 6.83 -0.71 -8.81
N TYR A 37 5.66 -1.30 -8.54
CA TYR A 37 4.40 -0.56 -8.41
C TYR A 37 4.12 -0.22 -6.95
N ASN A 38 3.82 1.05 -6.67
CA ASN A 38 3.19 1.46 -5.42
C ASN A 38 1.68 1.37 -5.62
N VAL A 39 1.00 0.58 -4.78
CA VAL A 39 -0.40 0.21 -5.01
C VAL A 39 -1.23 0.40 -3.75
N GLY A 40 -2.41 1.00 -3.90
CA GLY A 40 -3.48 1.00 -2.94
C GLY A 40 -3.14 1.82 -1.72
N LEU A 41 -2.94 3.13 -1.85
CA LEU A 41 -2.85 3.97 -0.66
C LEU A 41 -4.06 3.73 0.26
N ARG A 42 -3.83 3.36 1.52
CA ARG A 42 -4.87 3.09 2.52
C ARG A 42 -4.50 3.74 3.84
N ILE A 43 -5.52 4.15 4.60
CA ILE A 43 -5.37 4.61 5.98
C ILE A 43 -5.91 3.52 6.89
N THR A 44 -5.17 3.20 7.96
CA THR A 44 -5.64 2.24 8.95
C THR A 44 -6.85 2.77 9.73
N ASN A 45 -7.85 1.93 9.95
CA ASN A 45 -9.03 2.25 10.76
C ASN A 45 -8.72 2.21 12.28
N ASP A 46 -9.74 2.37 13.13
CA ASP A 46 -9.61 2.33 14.60
C ASP A 46 -9.06 1.00 15.14
N LEU A 47 -9.16 -0.09 14.37
CA LEU A 47 -8.58 -1.40 14.69
C LEU A 47 -7.13 -1.54 14.17
N GLY A 48 -6.54 -0.46 13.66
CA GLY A 48 -5.23 -0.47 13.00
C GLY A 48 -5.21 -1.23 11.69
N GLN A 49 -6.36 -1.45 11.05
CA GLN A 49 -6.49 -2.30 9.88
C GLN A 49 -6.69 -1.52 8.59
N ALA A 50 -6.09 -2.03 7.51
CA ALA A 50 -6.34 -1.59 6.14
C ALA A 50 -6.46 -2.80 5.22
N SER A 51 -7.38 -2.74 4.27
CA SER A 51 -7.67 -3.85 3.36
C SER A 51 -7.38 -3.52 1.91
N PHE A 52 -6.87 -4.52 1.20
CA PHE A 52 -6.51 -4.48 -0.22
C PHE A 52 -7.15 -5.67 -0.91
N SER A 53 -7.79 -5.46 -2.06
CA SER A 53 -8.32 -6.55 -2.88
C SER A 53 -7.44 -6.83 -4.09
N ALA A 54 -7.45 -8.08 -4.58
CA ALA A 54 -6.72 -8.44 -5.79
C ALA A 54 -7.17 -7.62 -7.02
N ASP A 55 -8.46 -7.31 -7.11
CA ASP A 55 -9.03 -6.54 -8.22
C ASP A 55 -8.51 -5.09 -8.21
N GLU A 56 -8.49 -4.43 -7.05
CA GLU A 56 -7.89 -3.10 -6.91
C GLU A 56 -6.41 -3.11 -7.29
N MET A 57 -5.66 -4.13 -6.83
CA MET A 57 -4.25 -4.27 -7.16
C MET A 57 -4.03 -4.40 -8.67
N LYS A 58 -4.88 -5.18 -9.35
CA LYS A 58 -4.81 -5.37 -10.80
C LYS A 58 -5.13 -4.09 -11.56
N ASP A 59 -6.20 -3.40 -11.16
CA ASP A 59 -6.65 -2.17 -11.80
C ASP A 59 -5.61 -1.06 -11.69
N GLU A 60 -4.96 -0.93 -10.54
CA GLU A 60 -3.97 0.13 -10.30
C GLU A 60 -2.64 -0.15 -11.01
N ILE A 61 -2.19 -1.41 -11.07
CA ILE A 61 -1.02 -1.80 -11.88
C ILE A 61 -1.28 -1.54 -13.36
N GLU A 62 -2.44 -1.95 -13.87
CA GLU A 62 -2.77 -1.73 -15.29
C GLU A 62 -2.95 -0.26 -15.63
N TRP A 63 -3.55 0.53 -14.73
CA TRP A 63 -3.64 1.98 -14.89
C TRP A 63 -2.24 2.60 -14.91
N THR A 64 -1.39 2.30 -13.92
CA THR A 64 -0.02 2.84 -13.83
C THR A 64 0.79 2.51 -15.08
N ARG A 65 0.71 1.26 -15.54
CA ARG A 65 1.39 0.80 -16.76
C ARG A 65 0.95 1.57 -18.02
N ARG A 66 -0.33 1.95 -18.12
CA ARG A 66 -0.88 2.70 -19.25
C ARG A 66 -0.57 4.19 -19.17
N SER A 67 -0.58 4.76 -17.97
CA SER A 67 -0.29 6.18 -17.73
C SER A 67 1.20 6.50 -17.88
N PHE A 68 2.07 5.53 -17.57
CA PHE A 68 3.52 5.71 -17.54
C PHE A 68 4.24 4.60 -18.33
N ILE A 69 3.89 4.46 -19.61
CA ILE A 69 4.36 3.38 -20.50
C ILE A 69 5.90 3.27 -20.60
N MET A 70 6.61 4.37 -20.38
CA MET A 70 8.07 4.44 -20.44
C MET A 70 8.73 3.91 -19.17
N ASP A 71 8.04 3.95 -18.04
CA ASP A 71 8.60 3.62 -16.73
C ASP A 71 8.15 2.24 -16.26
N TYR A 72 6.97 1.80 -16.68
CA TYR A 72 6.32 0.59 -16.20
C TYR A 72 5.95 -0.36 -17.33
N SER A 73 6.20 -1.66 -17.15
CA SER A 73 5.99 -2.65 -18.22
C SER A 73 5.51 -4.03 -17.77
N SER A 74 5.64 -4.40 -16.49
CA SER A 74 5.05 -5.65 -16.00
C SER A 74 3.54 -5.54 -15.83
N SER A 75 2.78 -6.48 -16.38
CA SER A 75 1.38 -6.69 -16.02
C SER A 75 1.26 -7.33 -14.62
N TYR A 76 0.05 -7.31 -14.05
CA TYR A 76 -0.24 -7.92 -12.75
C TYR A 76 0.19 -9.39 -12.68
N GLU A 77 -0.07 -10.17 -13.72
CA GLU A 77 0.27 -11.59 -13.82
C GLU A 77 1.80 -11.80 -13.88
N GLU A 78 2.55 -10.87 -14.47
CA GLU A 78 4.01 -10.89 -14.56
C GLU A 78 4.72 -10.44 -13.27
N CYS A 79 4.06 -9.69 -12.40
CA CYS A 79 4.63 -9.29 -11.11
C CYS A 79 4.98 -10.51 -10.23
N ALA A 80 6.05 -10.39 -9.46
CA ALA A 80 6.48 -11.42 -8.52
C ALA A 80 5.45 -11.59 -7.40
N SER A 81 5.44 -12.77 -6.78
CA SER A 81 4.60 -13.05 -5.60
C SER A 81 5.13 -12.39 -4.33
N GLU A 82 6.31 -11.76 -4.40
CA GLU A 82 6.89 -10.96 -3.34
C GLU A 82 6.35 -9.54 -3.38
N PHE A 83 5.95 -9.03 -2.21
CA PHE A 83 5.49 -7.66 -2.04
C PHE A 83 5.91 -7.12 -0.67
N TYR A 84 5.80 -5.81 -0.50
CA TYR A 84 6.04 -5.16 0.78
C TYR A 84 4.80 -4.39 1.20
N VAL A 85 4.46 -4.47 2.48
CA VAL A 85 3.62 -3.46 3.12
C VAL A 85 4.56 -2.34 3.56
N VAL A 86 4.27 -1.11 3.19
CA VAL A 86 5.09 0.05 3.52
C VAL A 86 4.25 1.06 4.30
N LEU A 87 4.73 1.43 5.49
CA LEU A 87 4.21 2.52 6.30
C LEU A 87 4.87 3.82 5.85
N PHE A 88 4.07 4.82 5.49
CA PHE A 88 4.60 6.14 5.19
C PHE A 88 5.21 6.78 6.44
N SER A 89 6.41 7.35 6.28
CA SER A 89 6.89 8.39 7.20
C SER A 89 6.09 9.67 7.04
N ASN A 90 6.15 10.56 8.04
CA ASN A 90 5.58 11.92 7.90
C ASN A 90 6.12 12.65 6.66
N GLU A 91 7.43 12.56 6.39
CA GLU A 91 8.03 13.15 5.19
C GLU A 91 7.45 12.53 3.91
N GLY A 92 7.27 11.20 3.89
CA GLY A 92 6.64 10.48 2.80
C GLY A 92 5.20 10.94 2.55
N VAL A 93 4.40 11.13 3.62
CA VAL A 93 3.05 11.69 3.53
C VAL A 93 3.08 13.08 2.89
N GLN A 94 3.98 13.98 3.30
CA GLN A 94 4.07 15.33 2.74
C GLN A 94 4.50 15.35 1.26
N LYS A 95 5.46 14.48 0.89
CA LYS A 95 5.87 14.30 -0.50
C LYS A 95 4.73 13.76 -1.36
N CYS A 96 4.00 12.77 -0.85
CA CYS A 96 2.83 12.21 -1.52
C CYS A 96 1.74 13.27 -1.73
N LYS A 97 1.40 14.04 -0.69
CA LYS A 97 0.47 15.19 -0.79
C LYS A 97 0.89 16.18 -1.88
N SER A 98 2.17 16.54 -1.90
CA SER A 98 2.71 17.50 -2.87
C SER A 98 2.66 16.95 -4.30
N ALA A 99 3.01 15.69 -4.49
CA ALA A 99 2.95 15.02 -5.79
C ALA A 99 1.52 14.90 -6.30
N LEU A 100 0.59 14.40 -5.48
CA LEU A 100 -0.82 14.26 -5.85
C LEU A 100 -1.44 15.60 -6.24
N LYS A 101 -1.08 16.70 -5.56
CA LYS A 101 -1.53 18.06 -5.90
C LYS A 101 -1.17 18.46 -7.34
N LEU A 102 -0.04 18.00 -7.88
CA LEU A 102 0.36 18.29 -9.26
C LEU A 102 -0.48 17.54 -10.29
N TYR A 103 -1.08 16.40 -9.90
CA TYR A 103 -1.85 15.53 -10.79
C TYR A 103 -3.37 15.65 -10.62
N LEU A 104 -3.85 16.45 -9.64
CA LEU A 104 -5.27 16.65 -9.35
C LEU A 104 -6.09 17.10 -10.56
N ASP A 105 -5.49 17.89 -11.45
CA ASP A 105 -6.17 18.42 -12.64
C ASP A 105 -6.27 17.41 -13.81
N PHE A 106 -5.62 16.25 -13.69
CA PHE A 106 -5.45 15.31 -14.80
C PHE A 106 -6.24 14.00 -14.66
N ASP A 107 -6.57 13.55 -13.44
CA ASP A 107 -7.31 12.29 -13.23
C ASP A 107 -8.10 12.29 -11.91
N GLY A 108 -9.40 11.98 -11.97
CA GLY A 108 -10.27 11.86 -10.79
C GLY A 108 -9.89 10.73 -9.82
N ARG A 109 -9.06 9.76 -10.23
CA ARG A 109 -8.46 8.77 -9.31
C ARG A 109 -7.50 9.42 -8.32
N VAL A 110 -6.72 10.41 -8.79
CA VAL A 110 -5.78 11.17 -7.97
C VAL A 110 -6.50 11.96 -6.89
N LEU A 111 -7.73 12.43 -7.16
CA LEU A 111 -8.55 13.13 -6.17
C LEU A 111 -8.87 12.25 -4.96
N LYS A 112 -9.23 10.99 -5.18
CA LYS A 112 -9.53 10.04 -4.09
C LYS A 112 -8.31 9.79 -3.20
N ASP A 113 -7.16 9.54 -3.82
CA ASP A 113 -5.91 9.33 -3.07
C ASP A 113 -5.48 10.62 -2.35
N PHE A 114 -5.72 11.78 -2.96
CA PHE A 114 -5.45 13.07 -2.35
C PHE A 114 -6.31 13.32 -1.11
N GLU A 115 -7.62 13.11 -1.19
CA GLU A 115 -8.53 13.22 -0.03
C GLU A 115 -8.13 12.24 1.08
N LEU A 116 -7.81 11.01 0.69
CA LEU A 116 -7.43 9.96 1.62
C LEU A 116 -6.12 10.29 2.36
N ILE A 117 -5.08 10.73 1.65
CA ILE A 117 -3.80 11.10 2.29
C ILE A 117 -3.95 12.31 3.22
N GLN A 118 -4.96 13.17 3.04
CA GLN A 118 -5.23 14.25 4.00
C GLN A 118 -5.65 13.74 5.37
N LEU A 119 -6.27 12.56 5.44
CA LEU A 119 -6.70 11.92 6.68
C LEU A 119 -5.57 11.21 7.44
N ALA A 120 -4.41 11.03 6.80
CA ALA A 120 -3.25 10.40 7.42
C ALA A 120 -2.77 11.24 8.63
N HIS A 121 -2.56 10.56 9.75
CA HIS A 121 -1.94 11.13 10.93
C HIS A 121 -0.46 11.44 10.64
N ASN A 122 -0.02 12.65 10.97
CA ASN A 122 1.40 13.01 10.92
C ASN A 122 2.09 12.44 12.17
N SER A 123 2.34 11.14 12.20
CA SER A 123 3.10 10.52 13.28
C SER A 123 4.61 10.73 13.05
N ASN A 124 5.41 10.87 14.09
CA ASN A 124 6.89 10.94 13.98
C ASN A 124 7.51 9.58 13.63
N LEU A 125 6.72 8.65 13.09
CA LEU A 125 7.18 7.32 12.74
C LEU A 125 8.08 7.38 11.51
N ALA A 126 9.20 6.68 11.60
CA ALA A 126 10.04 6.42 10.44
C ALA A 126 9.30 5.48 9.48
N GLU A 127 9.63 5.60 8.19
CA GLU A 127 9.16 4.67 7.18
C GLU A 127 9.65 3.26 7.53
N GLN A 128 8.73 2.30 7.50
CA GLN A 128 9.01 0.90 7.79
C GLN A 128 8.38 0.04 6.70
N LYS A 129 9.05 -1.07 6.38
CA LYS A 129 8.61 -1.99 5.32
C LYS A 129 8.70 -3.43 5.79
N TRP A 130 7.61 -4.17 5.58
CA TRP A 130 7.52 -5.59 5.91
C TRP A 130 7.37 -6.40 4.63
N LYS A 131 8.25 -7.37 4.46
CA LYS A 131 8.31 -8.22 3.27
C LYS A 131 7.41 -9.44 3.44
N PHE A 132 6.58 -9.70 2.45
CA PHE A 132 5.71 -10.86 2.39
C PHE A 132 5.84 -11.58 1.06
N ASN A 133 5.42 -12.85 1.03
CA ASN A 133 5.27 -13.61 -0.18
C ASN A 133 3.84 -14.15 -0.22
N ALA A 134 3.07 -13.74 -1.23
CA ALA A 134 1.65 -14.04 -1.34
C ALA A 134 1.34 -15.54 -1.39
N GLU A 135 2.25 -16.35 -1.94
CA GLU A 135 2.09 -17.81 -2.02
C GLU A 135 2.34 -18.52 -0.68
N LYS A 136 2.95 -17.82 0.29
CA LYS A 136 3.26 -18.33 1.63
C LYS A 136 2.30 -17.83 2.70
N LEU A 137 1.31 -17.02 2.32
CA LEU A 137 0.32 -16.54 3.27
C LEU A 137 -0.70 -17.63 3.58
N THR A 138 -1.06 -17.74 4.85
CA THR A 138 -2.22 -18.52 5.27
C THR A 138 -3.49 -17.80 4.82
N LEU A 139 -4.42 -18.55 4.22
CA LEU A 139 -5.68 -18.04 3.71
C LEU A 139 -6.85 -18.64 4.48
N GLU A 140 -7.78 -17.78 4.90
CA GLU A 140 -9.09 -18.16 5.42
C GLU A 140 -10.13 -17.60 4.45
N ASP A 141 -10.88 -18.48 3.78
CA ASP A 141 -11.87 -18.10 2.75
C ASP A 141 -11.32 -17.15 1.65
N GLY A 142 -10.04 -17.34 1.28
CA GLY A 142 -9.36 -16.51 0.28
C GLY A 142 -8.87 -15.15 0.79
N ILE A 143 -9.01 -14.89 2.09
CA ILE A 143 -8.53 -13.70 2.78
C ILE A 143 -7.22 -14.04 3.51
N ALA A 144 -6.20 -13.20 3.31
CA ALA A 144 -4.97 -13.26 4.08
C ALA A 144 -4.97 -12.17 5.16
N HIS A 145 -4.48 -12.51 6.35
CA HIS A 145 -4.25 -11.57 7.43
C HIS A 145 -2.75 -11.47 7.72
N VAL A 146 -2.22 -10.25 7.80
CA VAL A 146 -0.83 -10.00 8.16
C VAL A 146 -0.73 -8.94 9.24
N GLU A 147 0.22 -9.11 10.14
CA GLU A 147 0.54 -8.14 11.19
C GLU A 147 1.89 -7.49 10.92
N CYS A 148 1.93 -6.17 11.06
CA CYS A 148 3.13 -5.36 10.92
C CYS A 148 3.38 -4.66 12.25
N LEU A 149 4.48 -5.02 12.90
CA LEU A 149 4.90 -4.44 14.17
C LEU A 149 5.73 -3.20 13.90
N VAL A 150 5.31 -2.08 14.48
CA VAL A 150 5.85 -0.75 14.23
C VAL A 150 6.69 -0.33 15.41
N ASP A 151 7.97 -0.07 15.15
CA ASP A 151 8.89 0.44 16.15
C ASP A 151 8.73 1.95 16.34
N GLY A 152 8.85 2.41 17.59
CA GLY A 152 8.75 3.83 17.96
C GLY A 152 7.33 4.39 18.08
N ALA A 153 6.31 3.52 18.05
CA ALA A 153 4.89 3.85 18.22
C ALA A 153 4.37 3.53 19.62
#